data_AF-A0A1I5XF00-F1
#
_entry.id   AF-A0A1I5XF00-F1
#
_cell.length_a   1.000
_cell.length_b   1.000
_cell.length_c   1.000
_cell.angle_alpha   90.00
_cell.angle_beta   90.00
_cell.angle_gamma   90.00
#
_symmetry.space_group_name_H-M   'P 1'
#
loop_
_entity.id
_entity.type
_entity.pdbx_description
1 polymer ?
#
loop_
_entity_poly.entity_id
_entity_poly.type
_entity_poly.pdbx_seq_one_letter_code
_entity_poly.pdbx_strand_id
1 'polypeptide(L)'
;MLLAACSSSTVGVSEVEKVPDEVQAVSDSDKRLQLIYSEEDMYYIVFHFTGAVEAVAATIDTETSGDTINVDFQVTPEQDGEMSEYVYKLILDREHEYINIQINGKTVYFDESVV
;
A
#
# COMPACT_ATOMS: atom_id res chain seq x y z
N MET A 1 34.87 -4.02 15.52
CA MET A 1 33.73 -4.33 14.65
C MET A 1 32.55 -3.55 15.19
N LEU A 2 32.24 -2.40 14.58
CA LEU A 2 31.01 -1.67 14.89
C LEU A 2 29.90 -2.34 14.09
N LEU A 3 28.92 -2.93 14.78
CA LEU A 3 27.61 -3.20 14.21
C LEU A 3 27.01 -1.82 13.91
N ALA A 4 27.16 -1.35 12.68
CA ALA A 4 26.39 -0.23 12.20
C ALA A 4 24.92 -0.69 12.22
N ALA A 5 24.16 -0.24 13.21
CA ALA A 5 22.72 -0.26 13.12
C ALA A 5 22.37 0.52 11.86
N CYS A 6 21.81 -0.17 10.86
CA CYS A 6 21.30 0.45 9.66
C CYS A 6 20.09 1.29 10.07
N SER A 7 20.30 2.56 10.41
CA SER A 7 19.22 3.53 10.52
C SER A 7 18.87 4.00 9.10
N SER A 8 18.32 3.11 8.29
CA SER A 8 17.69 3.48 7.04
C SER A 8 16.21 3.66 7.32
N SER A 9 15.67 4.85 7.03
CA SER A 9 14.25 4.96 6.70
C SER A 9 13.99 3.90 5.64
N THR A 10 13.26 2.86 6.02
CA THR A 10 13.12 1.64 5.21
C THR A 10 11.78 1.78 4.55
N VAL A 11 11.77 2.15 3.26
CA VAL A 11 10.57 2.02 2.42
C VAL A 11 9.92 0.69 2.75
N GLY A 12 8.65 0.75 3.15
CA GLY A 12 8.03 -0.38 3.81
C GLY A 12 6.53 -0.34 3.63
N VAL A 13 5.98 -1.52 3.39
CA VAL A 13 4.55 -1.79 3.44
C VAL A 13 4.26 -2.68 4.64
N SER A 14 3.27 -2.33 5.44
CA SER A 14 2.83 -3.14 6.57
C SER A 14 1.33 -3.08 6.72
N GLU A 15 0.71 -4.22 6.98
CA GLU A 15 -0.72 -4.27 7.32
C GLU A 15 -1.00 -3.52 8.63
N VAL A 16 -2.17 -2.91 8.70
CA VAL A 16 -2.63 -2.12 9.83
C VAL A 16 -3.73 -2.89 10.53
N GLU A 17 -3.45 -3.42 11.73
CA GLU A 17 -4.44 -4.17 12.51
C GLU A 17 -5.61 -3.29 12.99
N LYS A 18 -5.33 -2.02 13.29
CA LYS A 18 -6.33 -1.04 13.71
C LYS A 18 -6.23 0.20 12.84
N VAL A 19 -7.20 0.35 11.93
CA VAL A 19 -7.28 1.48 11.00
C VAL A 19 -7.38 2.81 11.78
N PRO A 20 -6.51 3.79 11.52
CA PRO A 20 -6.60 5.11 12.13
C PRO A 20 -7.93 5.81 11.84
N ASP A 21 -8.43 6.60 12.79
CA ASP A 21 -9.71 7.29 12.66
C ASP A 21 -9.72 8.27 11.48
N GLU A 22 -8.59 8.89 11.17
CA GLU A 22 -8.42 9.79 10.01
C GLU A 22 -8.59 9.07 8.68
N VAL A 23 -8.11 7.83 8.57
CA VAL A 23 -8.25 6.99 7.38
C VAL A 23 -9.70 6.54 7.23
N GLN A 24 -10.32 6.09 8.33
CA GLN A 24 -11.73 5.69 8.34
C GLN A 24 -12.66 6.85 7.96
N ALA A 25 -12.33 8.09 8.34
CA ALA A 25 -13.16 9.25 8.07
C ALA A 25 -13.21 9.64 6.58
N VAL A 26 -12.20 9.22 5.79
CA VAL A 26 -12.07 9.58 4.37
C VAL A 26 -12.13 8.38 3.42
N SER A 27 -12.03 7.15 3.93
CA SER A 27 -12.19 5.92 3.14
C SER A 27 -13.61 5.80 2.58
N ASP A 28 -13.73 5.59 1.27
CA ASP A 28 -15.00 5.27 0.61
C ASP A 28 -15.10 3.76 0.32
N SER A 29 -16.10 3.11 0.89
CA SER A 29 -16.36 1.66 0.73
C SER A 29 -16.73 1.26 -0.70
N ASP A 30 -17.16 2.20 -1.54
CA ASP A 30 -17.50 1.94 -2.94
C ASP A 30 -16.26 1.90 -3.87
N LYS A 31 -15.08 2.29 -3.34
CA LYS A 31 -13.81 2.28 -4.08
C LYS A 31 -13.06 1.00 -3.83
N ARG A 32 -12.56 0.36 -4.88
CA ARG A 32 -11.78 -0.86 -4.74
C ARG A 32 -10.39 -0.56 -4.17
N LEU A 33 -9.73 0.48 -4.67
CA LEU A 33 -8.35 0.79 -4.29
C LEU A 33 -8.17 2.30 -4.11
N GLN A 34 -7.77 2.72 -2.92
CA GLN A 34 -7.57 4.13 -2.56
C GLN A 34 -6.17 4.34 -1.98
N LEU A 35 -5.62 5.52 -2.25
CA LEU A 35 -4.42 6.02 -1.59
C LEU A 35 -4.80 7.23 -0.75
N ILE A 36 -4.51 7.19 0.55
CA ILE A 36 -4.81 8.25 1.50
C ILE A 36 -3.49 8.78 2.04
N TYR A 37 -3.23 10.07 1.86
CA TYR A 37 -2.10 10.75 2.50
C TYR A 37 -2.39 11.00 3.98
N SER A 38 -1.37 10.86 4.82
CA SER A 38 -1.45 11.17 6.27
C SER A 38 -0.47 12.30 6.61
N GLU A 39 0.79 11.99 6.90
CA GLU A 39 1.83 12.95 7.24
C GLU A 39 3.22 12.44 6.86
N GLU A 40 4.21 13.33 6.69
CA GLU A 40 5.65 12.98 6.57
C GLU A 40 5.94 11.77 5.66
N ASP A 41 5.44 11.82 4.42
CA ASP A 41 5.63 10.77 3.41
C ASP A 41 5.02 9.40 3.77
N MET A 42 4.07 9.40 4.73
CA MET A 42 3.24 8.27 5.09
C MET A 42 1.92 8.29 4.33
N TYR A 43 1.60 7.14 3.75
CA TYR A 43 0.37 6.90 3.02
C TYR A 43 -0.31 5.65 3.56
N TYR A 44 -1.62 5.56 3.37
CA TYR A 44 -2.40 4.36 3.57
C TYR A 44 -2.97 3.89 2.24
N ILE A 45 -2.77 2.62 1.93
CA ILE A 45 -3.46 1.94 0.85
C ILE A 45 -4.68 1.26 1.46
N VAL A 46 -5.87 1.66 1.02
CA VAL A 46 -7.12 0.98 1.38
C VAL A 46 -7.55 0.13 0.19
N PHE A 47 -7.68 -1.17 0.44
CA PHE A 47 -8.02 -2.15 -0.59
C PHE A 47 -9.26 -2.93 -0.18
N HIS A 48 -10.35 -2.72 -0.90
CA HIS A 48 -11.57 -3.50 -0.76
C HIS A 48 -11.52 -4.71 -1.69
N PHE A 49 -11.55 -5.92 -1.13
CA PHE A 49 -11.53 -7.16 -1.90
C PHE A 49 -12.49 -8.24 -1.37
N THR A 50 -13.13 -8.97 -2.29
CA THR A 50 -13.96 -10.14 -1.97
C THR A 50 -13.11 -11.40 -2.10
N GLY A 51 -12.63 -11.87 -0.96
CA GLY A 51 -11.68 -12.99 -0.85
C GLY A 51 -10.61 -12.67 0.17
N ALA A 52 -9.41 -13.24 0.01
CA ALA A 52 -8.31 -13.06 0.95
C ALA A 52 -7.08 -12.41 0.28
N VAL A 53 -6.36 -11.58 1.04
CA VAL A 53 -4.99 -11.18 0.73
C VAL A 53 -4.05 -12.16 1.43
N GLU A 54 -3.30 -12.93 0.64
CA GLU A 54 -2.39 -13.98 1.13
C GLU A 54 -1.02 -13.42 1.50
N ALA A 55 -0.56 -12.42 0.74
CA ALA A 55 0.72 -11.77 0.95
C ALA A 55 0.74 -10.39 0.30
N VAL A 56 1.59 -9.52 0.84
CA VAL A 56 1.92 -8.21 0.26
C VAL A 56 3.42 -8.07 0.23
N ALA A 57 3.97 -7.67 -0.91
CA ALA A 57 5.39 -7.38 -1.07
C ALA A 57 5.58 -5.97 -1.63
N ALA A 58 6.50 -5.22 -1.05
CA ALA A 58 6.98 -3.96 -1.61
C ALA A 58 8.41 -4.12 -2.11
N THR A 59 8.68 -3.67 -3.33
CA THR A 59 10.03 -3.61 -3.91
C THR A 59 10.27 -2.24 -4.51
N ILE A 60 11.52 -1.77 -4.45
CA ILE A 60 11.93 -0.54 -5.14
C ILE A 60 12.57 -0.94 -6.46
N ASP A 61 12.03 -0.41 -7.55
CA ASP A 61 12.65 -0.42 -8.86
C ASP A 61 13.42 0.90 -9.06
N THR A 62 14.75 0.78 -9.15
CA THR A 62 15.69 1.89 -9.33
C THR A 62 16.17 2.04 -10.78
N GLU A 63 15.68 1.21 -11.71
CA GLU A 63 16.13 1.20 -13.11
C GLU A 63 15.40 2.25 -13.99
N THR A 64 14.29 2.83 -13.52
CA THR A 64 13.51 3.86 -14.23
C THR A 64 13.83 5.28 -13.74
N SER A 65 13.42 6.31 -14.49
CA SER A 65 13.71 7.74 -14.20
C SER A 65 12.89 8.28 -13.01
N GLY A 66 13.13 7.69 -11.84
CA GLY A 66 12.42 7.88 -10.58
C GLY A 66 12.36 6.55 -9.84
N ASP A 67 12.58 6.56 -8.54
CA ASP A 67 12.46 5.34 -7.73
C ASP A 67 10.98 4.91 -7.70
N THR A 68 10.65 3.78 -8.32
CA THR A 68 9.27 3.28 -8.34
C THR A 68 9.10 2.22 -7.28
N ILE A 69 8.20 2.43 -6.34
CA ILE A 69 7.80 1.41 -5.37
C ILE A 69 6.68 0.58 -5.97
N ASN A 70 6.96 -0.69 -6.14
CA ASN A 70 6.00 -1.69 -6.57
C ASN A 70 5.43 -2.36 -5.32
N VAL A 71 4.12 -2.22 -5.10
CA VAL A 71 3.39 -2.98 -4.07
C VAL A 71 2.53 -4.02 -4.77
N ASP A 72 2.80 -5.30 -4.53
CA ASP A 72 2.06 -6.41 -5.13
C ASP A 72 1.26 -7.16 -4.08
N PHE A 73 -0.06 -7.19 -4.28
CA PHE A 73 -1.02 -7.93 -3.47
C PHE A 73 -1.26 -9.30 -4.12
N GLN A 74 -0.88 -10.35 -3.40
CA GLN A 74 -1.23 -11.72 -3.76
C GLN A 74 -2.59 -12.06 -3.15
N VAL A 75 -3.58 -12.31 -4.00
CA VAL A 75 -4.99 -12.45 -3.58
C VAL A 75 -5.66 -13.68 -4.14
N THR A 76 -6.56 -14.24 -3.34
CA THR A 76 -7.42 -15.37 -3.70
C THR A 76 -8.88 -14.89 -3.71
N PRO A 77 -9.55 -14.78 -4.88
CA PRO A 77 -10.93 -14.33 -4.94
C PRO A 77 -11.91 -15.38 -4.41
N GLU A 78 -12.98 -14.93 -3.77
CA GLU A 78 -14.11 -15.76 -3.33
C GLU A 78 -15.40 -15.33 -4.03
N GLN A 79 -16.20 -16.29 -4.53
CA GLN A 79 -17.37 -15.98 -5.35
C GLN A 79 -18.57 -15.47 -4.54
N ASP A 80 -18.75 -15.96 -3.32
CA ASP A 80 -19.88 -15.63 -2.43
C ASP A 80 -19.38 -15.05 -1.09
N GLY A 81 -18.18 -14.46 -1.10
CA GLY A 81 -17.56 -13.85 0.07
C GLY A 81 -18.13 -12.46 0.40
N GLU A 82 -17.84 -11.99 1.60
CA GLU A 82 -18.13 -10.61 1.99
C GLU A 82 -17.00 -9.69 1.50
N MET A 83 -17.36 -8.46 1.11
CA MET A 83 -16.39 -7.40 0.81
C MET A 83 -15.63 -7.06 2.09
N SER A 84 -14.31 -7.28 2.09
CA SER A 84 -13.44 -6.96 3.22
C SER A 84 -12.55 -5.77 2.90
N GLU A 85 -12.29 -4.93 3.89
CA GLU A 85 -11.33 -3.83 3.82
C GLU A 85 -9.97 -4.30 4.35
N TYR A 86 -8.91 -4.08 3.57
CA TYR A 86 -7.53 -4.30 3.96
C TYR A 86 -6.78 -2.98 3.92
N VAL A 87 -6.16 -2.60 5.04
CA VAL A 87 -5.44 -1.33 5.15
C VAL A 87 -3.97 -1.58 5.36
N TYR A 88 -3.16 -0.96 4.51
CA TYR A 88 -1.70 -1.06 4.56
C TYR A 88 -1.09 0.31 4.70
N LYS A 89 -0.15 0.44 5.64
CA LYS A 89 0.67 1.62 5.80
C LYS A 89 1.87 1.52 4.86
N LEU A 90 2.10 2.58 4.11
CA LEU A 90 3.24 2.77 3.23
C LEU A 90 4.04 3.96 3.73
N ILE A 91 5.33 3.75 4.00
CA ILE A 91 6.28 4.83 4.31
C ILE A 91 7.19 4.98 3.11
N LEU A 92 7.24 6.19 2.56
CA LEU A 92 8.16 6.59 1.49
C LEU A 92 9.41 7.23 2.11
N ASP A 93 10.57 7.11 1.46
CA ASP A 93 11.84 7.69 1.94
C ASP A 93 12.43 8.78 1.03
N ARG A 94 11.76 9.08 -0.09
CA ARG A 94 12.20 10.07 -1.08
C ARG A 94 11.04 10.89 -1.67
N GLU A 95 11.28 12.18 -1.87
CA GLU A 95 10.35 13.14 -2.50
C GLU A 95 9.92 12.79 -3.94
N HIS A 96 10.55 11.82 -4.60
CA HIS A 96 10.31 11.50 -6.03
C HIS A 96 9.95 10.03 -6.27
N GLU A 97 9.33 9.38 -5.29
CA GLU A 97 8.87 7.99 -5.42
C GLU A 97 7.52 7.89 -6.13
N TYR A 98 7.44 7.02 -7.13
CA TYR A 98 6.17 6.65 -7.78
C TYR A 98 5.64 5.35 -7.18
N ILE A 99 4.34 5.28 -6.91
CA ILE A 99 3.70 4.06 -6.40
C ILE A 99 3.03 3.32 -7.55
N ASN A 100 3.47 2.09 -7.82
CA ASN A 100 2.83 1.14 -8.73
C ASN A 100 2.17 0.02 -7.93
N ILE A 101 0.85 -0.12 -8.04
CA ILE A 101 0.12 -1.20 -7.38
C ILE A 101 -0.09 -2.34 -8.36
N GLN A 102 0.15 -3.56 -7.89
CA GLN A 102 -0.08 -4.80 -8.61
C GLN A 102 -1.00 -5.71 -7.81
N ILE A 103 -1.86 -6.45 -8.52
CA ILE A 103 -2.66 -7.53 -7.95
C ILE A 103 -2.36 -8.78 -8.75
N ASN A 104 -1.78 -9.78 -8.08
CA ASN A 104 -1.25 -11.00 -8.72
C ASN A 104 -0.34 -10.66 -9.91
N GLY A 105 0.58 -9.70 -9.73
CA GLY A 105 1.56 -9.27 -10.74
C GLY A 105 1.00 -8.43 -11.89
N LYS A 106 -0.26 -7.99 -11.82
CA LYS A 106 -0.88 -7.10 -12.84
C LYS A 106 -1.07 -5.71 -12.27
N THR A 107 -0.53 -4.70 -12.96
CA THR A 107 -0.71 -3.29 -12.59
C THR A 107 -2.19 -2.92 -12.55
N VAL A 108 -2.57 -2.24 -11.47
CA VAL A 108 -3.88 -1.63 -11.25
C VAL A 108 -3.69 -0.17 -10.84
N TYR A 109 -4.71 0.65 -11.10
CA TYR A 109 -4.70 2.06 -10.75
C TYR A 109 -5.58 2.30 -9.53
N PHE A 110 -5.25 3.35 -8.78
CA PHE A 110 -6.12 3.87 -7.74
C PHE A 110 -7.41 4.39 -8.36
N ASP A 111 -8.54 4.06 -7.75
CA ASP A 111 -9.84 4.64 -8.11
C ASP A 111 -9.92 6.08 -7.60
N GLU A 112 -9.26 6.37 -6.48
CA GLU A 112 -9.19 7.68 -5.85
C GLU A 112 -7.88 7.85 -5.07
N SER A 113 -7.38 9.09 -5.07
CA SER A 113 -6.29 9.55 -4.21
C SER A 113 -6.79 10.72 -3.38
N VAL A 114 -6.88 10.54 -2.07
CA VAL A 114 -7.27 11.59 -1.12
C VAL A 114 -6.00 12.16 -0.51
N VAL A 115 -5.80 13.47 -0.70
CA VAL A 115 -4.64 14.23 -0.19
C VAL A 115 -5.11 15.28 0.80
#